data_AF-F0R036-F1
#
_entry.id   AF-F0R036-F1
#
_cell.length_a   1.000
_cell.length_b   1.000
_cell.length_c   1.000
_cell.angle_alpha   90.00
_cell.angle_beta   90.00
_cell.angle_gamma   90.00
#
_symmetry.space_group_name_H-M   'P 1'
#
loop_
_entity.id
_entity.type
_entity.pdbx_description
1 polymer ?
#
loop_
_entity_poly.entity_id
_entity_poly.type
_entity_poly.pdbx_seq_one_letter_code
_entity_poly.pdbx_strand_id
1 'polypeptide(L)'
;MLEKDYIMRLIRQFFEALEKLIEKREKGNETTLQMETNGMYRGYFHQPQEFFYEASMDIILAYMQARFPEEERLQRIELLAELMHFDASLKSSEETQTALEQKALELLNFADTHSDTFSFGRRQKMKEIEDFLKP
;
A
#
# COMPACT_ATOMS: atom_id res chain seq x y z
N MET A 1 -5.91 9.56 -23.79
CA MET A 1 -6.65 8.29 -23.76
C MET A 1 -5.76 7.17 -23.24
N LEU A 2 -4.58 6.95 -23.85
CA LEU A 2 -3.64 5.89 -23.46
C LEU A 2 -3.12 5.93 -22.00
N GLU A 3 -2.83 7.11 -21.44
CA GLU A 3 -2.30 7.23 -20.06
C GLU A 3 -3.34 6.89 -18.99
N LYS A 4 -4.59 7.36 -19.17
CA LYS A 4 -5.70 7.00 -18.28
C LYS A 4 -5.97 5.49 -18.32
N ASP A 5 -5.89 4.89 -19.51
CA ASP A 5 -6.06 3.44 -19.68
C ASP A 5 -4.93 2.65 -19.01
N TYR A 6 -3.70 3.18 -19.04
CA TYR A 6 -2.56 2.58 -18.34
C TYR A 6 -2.76 2.61 -16.82
N ILE A 7 -3.10 3.76 -16.24
CA ILE A 7 -3.31 3.89 -14.79
C ILE A 7 -4.46 2.98 -14.32
N MET A 8 -5.58 2.96 -15.05
CA MET A 8 -6.69 2.06 -14.73
C MET A 8 -6.27 0.59 -14.80
N ARG A 9 -5.45 0.20 -15.79
CA ARG A 9 -4.92 -1.17 -15.89
C ARG A 9 -3.98 -1.49 -14.73
N LEU A 10 -3.10 -0.57 -14.36
CA LEU A 10 -2.18 -0.72 -13.23
C LEU A 10 -2.95 -0.97 -11.92
N ILE A 11 -3.95 -0.13 -11.64
CA ILE A 11 -4.80 -0.25 -10.45
C ILE A 11 -5.51 -1.61 -10.42
N ARG A 12 -6.13 -2.01 -11.54
CA ARG A 12 -6.84 -3.29 -11.63
C ARG A 12 -5.90 -4.47 -11.40
N GLN A 13 -4.76 -4.50 -12.09
CA GLN A 13 -3.78 -5.59 -11.95
C GLN A 13 -3.22 -5.67 -10.53
N PHE A 14 -3.01 -4.52 -9.89
CA PHE A 14 -2.57 -4.47 -8.50
C PHE A 14 -3.61 -5.10 -7.56
N PHE A 15 -4.87 -4.66 -7.63
CA PHE A 15 -5.91 -5.19 -6.74
C PHE A 15 -6.24 -6.65 -7.04
N GLU A 16 -6.22 -7.09 -8.30
CA GLU A 16 -6.34 -8.52 -8.65
C GLU A 16 -5.20 -9.36 -8.05
N ALA A 17 -3.98 -8.81 -7.98
CA ALA A 17 -2.86 -9.49 -7.35
C ALA A 17 -3.00 -9.50 -5.82
N LEU A 18 -3.41 -8.38 -5.22
CA LEU A 18 -3.63 -8.25 -3.78
C LEU A 18 -4.76 -9.18 -3.30
N GLU A 19 -5.88 -9.24 -4.03
CA GLU A 19 -7.01 -10.11 -3.72
C GLU A 19 -6.60 -11.59 -3.70
N LYS A 20 -5.73 -12.01 -4.63
CA LYS A 20 -5.16 -13.37 -4.60
C LYS A 20 -4.32 -13.64 -3.34
N LEU A 21 -3.61 -12.64 -2.81
CA LEU A 21 -2.88 -12.78 -1.55
C LEU A 21 -3.83 -12.85 -0.35
N ILE A 22 -4.87 -12.02 -0.34
CA ILE A 22 -5.93 -12.03 0.68
C ILE A 22 -6.60 -13.41 0.72
N GLU A 23 -7.04 -13.94 -0.42
CA GLU A 23 -7.64 -15.27 -0.49
C GLU A 23 -6.69 -16.39 -0.01
N LYS A 24 -5.39 -16.29 -0.35
CA LYS A 24 -4.40 -17.28 0.09
C LYS A 24 -4.23 -17.25 1.60
N ARG A 25 -4.20 -16.06 2.20
CA ARG A 25 -4.18 -15.86 3.66
C ARG A 25 -5.42 -16.47 4.31
N GLU A 26 -6.61 -16.18 3.80
CA GLU A 26 -7.87 -16.72 4.32
C GLU A 26 -7.94 -18.25 4.23
N LYS A 27 -7.34 -18.84 3.20
CA LYS A 27 -7.22 -20.30 3.03
C LYS A 27 -6.12 -20.94 3.91
N GLY A 28 -5.37 -20.15 4.69
CA GLY A 28 -4.29 -20.62 5.56
C GLY A 28 -3.01 -21.05 4.83
N ASN A 29 -2.84 -20.67 3.56
CA ASN A 29 -1.67 -21.01 2.76
C ASN A 29 -0.54 -20.00 2.99
N GLU A 30 0.08 -20.04 4.18
CA GLU A 30 1.05 -19.02 4.61
C GLU A 30 2.46 -19.17 4.01
N THR A 31 2.81 -20.36 3.50
CA THR A 31 4.20 -20.71 3.15
C THR A 31 4.84 -19.78 2.11
N THR A 32 4.05 -19.15 1.23
CA THR A 32 4.57 -18.25 0.18
C THR A 32 4.12 -16.79 0.33
N LEU A 33 3.27 -16.46 1.31
CA LEU A 33 2.66 -15.12 1.40
C LEU A 33 3.69 -14.00 1.53
N GLN A 34 4.68 -14.15 2.41
CA GLN A 34 5.73 -13.13 2.55
C GLN A 34 6.52 -12.93 1.26
N MET A 35 6.86 -14.03 0.56
CA MET A 35 7.63 -13.95 -0.68
C MET A 35 6.82 -13.26 -1.79
N GLU A 36 5.54 -13.59 -1.91
CA GLU A 36 4.65 -13.00 -2.92
C GLU A 36 4.33 -11.53 -2.62
N THR A 37 4.18 -11.18 -1.34
CA THR A 37 4.01 -9.79 -0.87
C THR A 37 5.25 -8.96 -1.21
N ASN A 38 6.45 -9.46 -0.93
CA ASN A 38 7.71 -8.82 -1.36
C ASN A 38 7.81 -8.73 -2.90
N GLY A 39 7.26 -9.72 -3.61
CA GLY A 39 7.10 -9.68 -5.06
C GLY A 39 6.25 -8.50 -5.53
N MET A 40 5.15 -8.18 -4.83
CA MET A 40 4.35 -6.99 -5.11
C MET A 40 5.12 -5.70 -4.86
N TYR A 41 5.86 -5.59 -3.75
CA TYR A 41 6.70 -4.42 -3.49
C TYR A 41 7.69 -4.17 -4.64
N ARG A 42 8.40 -5.22 -5.07
CA ARG A 42 9.36 -5.12 -6.18
C ARG A 42 8.70 -4.83 -7.52
N GLY A 43 7.55 -5.46 -7.80
CA GLY A 43 6.85 -5.34 -9.07
C GLY A 43 6.22 -3.97 -9.29
N TYR A 44 5.60 -3.41 -8.25
CA TYR A 44 4.84 -2.15 -8.36
C TYR A 44 5.62 -0.93 -7.88
N PHE A 45 6.54 -1.10 -6.92
CA PHE A 45 7.26 0.01 -6.29
C PHE A 45 8.78 -0.03 -6.51
N HIS A 46 9.30 -1.02 -7.24
CA HIS A 46 10.72 -1.14 -7.61
C HIS A 46 11.71 -1.13 -6.44
N GLN A 47 11.24 -1.43 -5.23
CA GLN A 47 12.04 -1.64 -4.04
C GLN A 47 11.50 -2.86 -3.30
N PRO A 48 12.35 -3.57 -2.54
CA PRO A 48 11.87 -4.65 -1.69
C PRO A 48 11.13 -4.09 -0.46
N GLN A 49 10.38 -4.94 0.21
CA GLN A 49 9.62 -4.57 1.42
C GLN A 49 10.52 -3.94 2.51
N GLU A 50 11.76 -4.42 2.64
CA GLU A 50 12.70 -3.96 3.67
C GLU A 50 13.00 -2.45 3.56
N PHE A 51 13.09 -1.93 2.33
CA PHE A 51 13.27 -0.48 2.10
C PHE A 51 12.12 0.32 2.73
N PHE A 52 10.88 -0.14 2.55
CA PHE A 52 9.70 0.55 3.05
C PHE A 52 9.52 0.40 4.56
N TYR A 53 10.07 -0.65 5.16
CA TYR A 53 10.04 -0.83 6.61
C TYR A 53 11.04 0.12 7.28
N GLU A 54 12.23 0.24 6.72
CA GLU A 54 13.34 1.02 7.30
C GLU A 54 13.25 2.51 6.99
N ALA A 55 12.76 2.89 5.80
CA ALA A 55 12.70 4.29 5.39
C ALA A 55 11.68 5.11 6.20
N SER A 56 12.02 6.35 6.54
CA SER A 56 11.05 7.30 7.09
C SER A 56 10.01 7.70 6.04
N MET A 57 8.88 8.27 6.48
CA MET A 57 7.84 8.75 5.57
C MET A 57 8.38 9.77 4.56
N ASP A 58 9.22 10.72 5.00
CA ASP A 58 9.85 11.71 4.11
C ASP A 58 10.67 11.05 3.00
N ILE A 59 11.42 9.99 3.32
CA ILE A 59 12.21 9.23 2.33
C ILE A 59 11.29 8.47 1.38
N ILE A 60 10.22 7.86 1.88
CA ILE A 60 9.24 7.15 1.06
C ILE A 60 8.58 8.13 0.08
N LEU A 61 8.07 9.28 0.55
CA LEU A 61 7.43 10.27 -0.31
C LEU A 61 8.40 10.85 -1.35
N ALA A 62 9.64 11.18 -0.94
CA ALA A 62 10.67 11.64 -1.87
C ALA A 62 11.01 10.58 -2.93
N TYR A 63 11.10 9.30 -2.54
CA TYR A 63 11.29 8.19 -3.46
C TYR A 63 10.13 8.09 -4.46
N MET A 64 8.88 8.14 -3.98
CA MET A 64 7.69 8.08 -4.83
C MET A 64 7.66 9.24 -5.83
N GLN A 65 8.06 10.45 -5.39
CA GLN A 65 8.14 11.63 -6.24
C GLN A 65 9.23 11.52 -7.32
N ALA A 66 10.40 10.99 -6.97
CA ALA A 66 11.50 10.82 -7.91
C ALA A 66 11.28 9.66 -8.90
N ARG A 67 10.58 8.61 -8.46
CA ARG A 67 10.47 7.36 -9.23
C ARG A 67 9.33 7.34 -10.24
N PHE A 68 8.21 8.02 -9.92
CA PHE A 68 6.97 7.90 -10.67
C PHE A 68 6.50 9.25 -11.25
N PRO A 69 5.89 9.24 -12.45
CA PRO A 69 5.28 10.43 -13.04
C PRO A 69 4.24 11.06 -12.11
N GLU A 70 4.06 12.37 -12.22
CA GLU A 70 3.13 13.12 -11.37
C GLU A 70 1.70 12.59 -11.51
N GLU A 71 1.31 12.21 -12.72
CA GLU A 71 -0.01 11.70 -13.07
C GLU A 71 -0.35 10.35 -12.43
N GLU A 72 0.66 9.56 -12.03
CA GLU A 72 0.48 8.25 -11.40
C GLU A 72 0.76 8.28 -9.89
N ARG A 73 1.46 9.32 -9.42
CA ARG A 73 2.10 9.34 -8.10
C ARG A 73 1.09 9.13 -6.99
N LEU A 74 -0.03 9.84 -7.06
CA LEU A 74 -1.07 9.78 -6.05
C LEU A 74 -1.70 8.39 -5.96
N GLN A 75 -2.05 7.80 -7.11
CA GLN A 75 -2.61 6.46 -7.17
C GLN A 75 -1.60 5.44 -6.64
N ARG A 76 -0.31 5.55 -7.01
CA ARG A 76 0.73 4.64 -6.50
C ARG A 76 0.95 4.76 -4.99
N ILE A 77 0.81 5.96 -4.43
CA ILE A 77 0.85 6.15 -2.97
C ILE A 77 -0.31 5.41 -2.31
N GLU A 78 -1.52 5.49 -2.86
CA GLU A 78 -2.68 4.72 -2.37
C GLU A 78 -2.44 3.21 -2.50
N LEU A 79 -1.90 2.72 -3.63
CA LEU A 79 -1.57 1.30 -3.79
C LEU A 79 -0.52 0.84 -2.76
N LEU A 80 0.47 1.68 -2.44
CA LEU A 80 1.49 1.35 -1.43
C LEU A 80 0.86 1.22 -0.04
N ALA A 81 -0.06 2.11 0.30
CA ALA A 81 -0.79 2.04 1.56
C ALA A 81 -1.62 0.75 1.68
N GLU A 82 -2.31 0.34 0.61
CA GLU A 82 -3.06 -0.92 0.57
C GLU A 82 -2.15 -2.13 0.75
N LEU A 83 -0.97 -2.13 0.13
CA LEU A 83 0.00 -3.22 0.31
C LEU A 83 0.54 -3.26 1.74
N MET A 84 0.87 -2.11 2.32
CA MET A 84 1.36 -2.01 3.71
C MET A 84 0.33 -2.48 4.73
N HIS A 85 -0.94 -2.10 4.54
CA HIS A 85 -2.05 -2.55 5.38
C HIS A 85 -2.23 -4.07 5.31
N PHE A 86 -2.22 -4.64 4.10
CA PHE A 86 -2.26 -6.10 3.94
C PHE A 86 -1.04 -6.77 4.59
N ASP A 87 0.15 -6.25 4.37
CA ASP A 87 1.40 -6.81 4.88
C ASP A 87 1.50 -6.72 6.41
N ALA A 88 0.96 -5.67 7.02
CA ALA A 88 0.76 -5.56 8.46
C ALA A 88 -0.03 -6.76 8.98
N SER A 89 -1.14 -7.13 8.33
CA SER A 89 -1.97 -8.27 8.72
C SER A 89 -1.27 -9.64 8.68
N LEU A 90 -0.09 -9.73 8.04
CA LEU A 90 0.75 -10.92 7.99
C LEU A 90 1.82 -10.95 9.09
N LYS A 91 2.11 -9.84 9.75
CA LYS A 91 3.18 -9.78 10.76
C LYS A 91 2.70 -10.42 12.06
N SER A 92 3.60 -11.10 12.75
CA SER A 92 3.31 -11.66 14.08
C SER A 92 3.60 -10.68 15.22
N SER A 93 4.44 -9.67 14.98
CA SER A 93 4.81 -8.66 15.98
C SER A 93 3.88 -7.47 15.93
N GLU A 94 3.24 -7.14 17.05
CA GLU A 94 2.38 -5.96 17.22
C GLU A 94 3.15 -4.66 16.91
N GLU A 95 4.43 -4.58 17.27
CA GLU A 95 5.28 -3.42 16.95
C GLU A 95 5.41 -3.23 15.44
N THR A 96 5.66 -4.32 14.70
CA THR A 96 5.78 -4.27 13.24
C THR A 96 4.42 -4.01 12.57
N GLN A 97 3.33 -4.60 13.09
CA GLN A 97 1.98 -4.31 12.62
C GLN A 97 1.67 -2.81 12.76
N THR A 98 1.86 -2.27 13.96
CA THR A 98 1.61 -0.87 14.29
C THR A 98 2.45 0.07 13.41
N ALA A 99 3.74 -0.22 13.23
CA ALA A 99 4.62 0.59 12.39
C ALA A 99 4.17 0.62 10.92
N LEU A 100 3.71 -0.51 10.37
CA LEU A 100 3.20 -0.57 9.01
C LEU A 100 1.85 0.14 8.85
N GLU A 101 0.94 -0.03 9.81
CA GLU A 101 -0.36 0.62 9.81
C GLU A 101 -0.23 2.14 9.95
N GLN A 102 0.70 2.63 10.77
CA GLN A 102 1.02 4.07 10.85
C GLN A 102 1.48 4.61 9.49
N LYS A 103 2.39 3.90 8.80
CA LYS A 103 2.82 4.31 7.46
C LYS A 103 1.69 4.27 6.44
N ALA A 104 0.86 3.23 6.46
CA ALA A 104 -0.30 3.13 5.58
C ALA A 104 -1.24 4.32 5.80
N LEU A 105 -1.54 4.66 7.06
CA LEU A 105 -2.39 5.80 7.40
C LEU A 105 -1.78 7.14 6.98
N GLU A 106 -0.47 7.34 7.16
CA GLU A 106 0.22 8.56 6.71
C GLU A 106 0.18 8.70 5.18
N LEU A 107 0.37 7.61 4.43
CA LEU A 107 0.25 7.62 2.97
C LEU A 107 -1.19 7.93 2.52
N LEU A 108 -2.21 7.38 3.19
CA LEU A 108 -3.61 7.68 2.88
C LEU A 108 -3.97 9.14 3.22
N ASN A 109 -3.45 9.67 4.33
CA ASN A 109 -3.60 11.09 4.67
C ASN A 109 -2.93 12.01 3.64
N PHE A 110 -1.72 11.66 3.20
CA PHE A 110 -1.07 12.35 2.10
C PHE A 110 -1.93 12.31 0.84
N ALA A 111 -2.45 11.13 0.47
CA ALA A 111 -3.30 11.00 -0.70
C ALA A 111 -4.60 11.79 -0.58
N ASP A 112 -5.19 11.85 0.62
CA ASP A 112 -6.42 12.58 0.89
C ASP A 112 -6.25 14.10 0.81
N THR A 113 -5.14 14.61 1.31
CA THR A 113 -4.82 16.05 1.29
C THR A 113 -4.40 16.56 -0.09
N HIS A 114 -3.87 15.69 -0.95
CA HIS A 114 -3.36 16.05 -2.27
C HIS A 114 -4.27 15.60 -3.43
N SER A 115 -5.41 14.98 -3.14
CA SER A 115 -6.40 14.60 -4.15
C SER A 115 -7.46 15.67 -4.34
N ASP A 116 -7.73 16.04 -5.59
CA ASP A 116 -8.89 16.86 -5.95
C ASP A 116 -10.21 16.07 -5.91
N THR A 117 -10.17 14.75 -5.66
CA THR A 117 -11.33 13.86 -5.68
C THR A 117 -11.58 13.24 -4.32
N PHE A 118 -12.81 13.38 -3.84
CA PHE A 118 -13.26 12.70 -2.63
C PHE A 118 -13.40 11.19 -2.88
N SER A 119 -12.85 10.36 -1.98
CA SER A 119 -12.92 8.90 -2.04
C SER A 119 -13.52 8.32 -0.77
N PHE A 120 -14.71 7.74 -0.87
CA PHE A 120 -15.34 7.02 0.24
C PHE A 120 -14.51 5.82 0.70
N GLY A 121 -13.95 5.05 -0.25
CA GLY A 121 -13.12 3.89 0.05
C GLY A 121 -11.88 4.28 0.86
N ARG A 122 -11.20 5.35 0.46
CA ARG A 122 -10.04 5.88 1.21
C ARG A 122 -10.42 6.29 2.62
N ARG A 123 -11.51 7.05 2.80
CA ARG A 123 -11.99 7.47 4.13
C ARG A 123 -12.33 6.30 5.02
N GLN A 124 -12.98 5.28 4.45
CA GLN A 124 -13.30 4.07 5.18
C GLN A 124 -12.03 3.33 5.61
N LYS A 125 -11.06 3.15 4.71
CA LYS A 125 -9.79 2.50 5.01
C LYS A 125 -9.00 3.26 6.09
N MET A 126 -8.91 4.58 5.99
CA MET A 126 -8.28 5.41 7.03
C MET A 126 -8.92 5.16 8.39
N LYS A 127 -10.25 5.13 8.46
CA LYS A 127 -10.98 4.87 9.71
C LYS A 127 -10.71 3.47 10.25
N GLU A 128 -10.68 2.45 9.40
CA GLU A 128 -10.34 1.07 9.79
C GLU A 128 -8.96 1.01 10.45
N ILE A 129 -7.97 1.69 9.87
CA ILE A 129 -6.60 1.74 10.39
C ILE A 129 -6.53 2.58 11.68
N GLU A 130 -7.21 3.72 11.73
CA GLU A 130 -7.32 4.54 12.95
C GLU A 130 -7.95 3.77 14.10
N ASP A 131 -8.98 2.96 13.83
CA ASP A 131 -9.63 2.11 14.82
C ASP A 131 -8.68 0.99 15.31
N PHE A 132 -7.84 0.43 14.43
CA PHE A 132 -6.79 -0.53 14.80
C PHE A 132 -5.70 0.08 15.67
N LEU A 133 -5.27 1.32 15.40
CA LEU A 133 -4.18 2.00 16.11
C LEU A 133 -4.60 2.59 17.47
N LYS A 134 -5.87 2.45 17.88
CA LYS A 134 -6.34 2.92 19.18
C LYS A 134 -5.75 2.06 20.31
N PRO A 135 -5.26 2.68 21.40
CA PRO A 135 -4.72 1.98 22.55
C PRO A 135 -5.78 1.23 23.37
#